data_AF-A0A2M7FRA2-F1
#
_entry.id   AF-A0A2M7FRA2-F1
#
_cell.length_a   1.000
_cell.length_b   1.000
_cell.length_c   1.000
_cell.angle_alpha   90.00
_cell.angle_beta   90.00
_cell.angle_gamma   90.00
#
_symmetry.space_group_name_H-M   'P 1'
#
loop_
_entity.id
_entity.type
_entity.pdbx_description
1 polymer ?
#
loop_
_entity_poly.entity_id
_entity_poly.type
_entity_poly.pdbx_seq_one_letter_code
_entity_poly.pdbx_strand_id
1 'polypeptide(L)'
;YFYNPDAYFRFIEEAHALGVRVPVVPGIMPIASSSQLMRFSDACGAEIPRWIRLRLQSFGDDSASIKAFGLDVVTDLCEQLRAGGAPG
;
A
#
# COMPACT_ATOMS: atom_id res chain seq x y z
N TYR A 1 6.41 -0.19 3.04
CA TYR A 1 5.12 0.26 2.49
C TYR A 1 4.23 -0.96 2.32
N PHE A 2 2.93 -0.74 2.23
CA PHE A 2 1.94 -1.81 2.11
C PHE A 2 0.77 -1.32 1.25
N TYR A 3 -0.01 -2.26 0.72
CA TYR A 3 -1.27 -1.99 0.02
C TYR A 3 -2.47 -2.72 0.64
N ASN A 4 -2.27 -3.36 1.79
CA ASN A 4 -3.33 -4.00 2.56
C ASN A 4 -3.47 -3.26 3.91
N PRO A 5 -4.54 -2.47 4.12
CA PRO A 5 -4.76 -1.74 5.38
C PRO A 5 -4.96 -2.68 6.57
N ASP A 6 -5.55 -3.86 6.38
CA ASP A 6 -5.75 -4.84 7.45
C ASP A 6 -4.42 -5.31 8.05
N ALA A 7 -3.39 -5.43 7.21
CA ALA A 7 -2.05 -5.79 7.66
C ALA A 7 -1.45 -4.73 8.59
N TYR A 8 -1.74 -3.45 8.32
CA TYR A 8 -1.32 -2.35 9.19
C TYR A 8 -2.07 -2.40 10.52
N PHE A 9 -3.40 -2.50 10.52
CA PHE A 9 -4.17 -2.51 11.77
C PHE A 9 -3.86 -3.73 12.64
N ARG A 10 -3.71 -4.92 12.05
CA ARG A 10 -3.25 -6.10 12.78
C ARG A 10 -1.88 -5.89 13.42
N PHE A 11 -0.94 -5.24 12.72
CA PHE A 11 0.36 -4.90 13.30
C PHE A 11 0.23 -3.94 14.49
N ILE A 12 -0.64 -2.94 14.41
CA ILE A 12 -0.92 -2.02 15.53
C ILE A 12 -1.51 -2.79 16.73
N GLU A 13 -2.48 -3.67 16.49
CA GLU A 13 -3.08 -4.50 17.54
C GLU A 13 -2.04 -5.39 18.23
N GLU A 14 -1.18 -6.06 17.46
CA GLU A 14 -0.09 -6.89 17.98
C GLU A 14 0.93 -6.07 18.77
N ALA A 15 1.35 -4.91 18.26
CA ALA A 15 2.26 -4.01 18.95
C ALA A 15 1.66 -3.50 20.28
N HIS A 16 0.38 -3.15 20.26
CA HIS A 16 -0.37 -2.73 21.45
C HIS A 16 -0.51 -3.86 22.48
N ALA A 17 -0.71 -5.09 22.04
CA ALA A 17 -0.76 -6.28 22.91
C ALA A 17 0.59 -6.52 23.61
N LEU A 18 1.70 -6.15 22.97
CA LEU A 18 3.04 -6.17 23.56
C LEU A 18 3.38 -4.93 24.41
N GLY A 19 2.42 -4.00 24.59
CA GLY A 19 2.58 -2.80 25.41
C GLY A 19 3.26 -1.62 24.70
N VAL A 20 3.55 -1.73 23.40
CA VAL A 20 4.07 -0.60 22.61
C VAL A 20 2.95 0.40 22.37
N ARG A 21 3.15 1.67 22.73
CA ARG A 21 2.15 2.76 22.59
C ARG A 21 2.64 3.93 21.74
N VAL A 22 3.84 3.83 21.18
CA VAL A 22 4.40 4.87 20.32
C VAL A 22 3.55 4.93 19.04
N PRO A 23 3.15 6.13 18.56
CA PRO A 23 2.42 6.25 17.30
C PRO A 23 3.24 5.66 16.14
N VAL A 24 2.61 4.76 15.38
CA VAL A 24 3.19 4.17 14.17
C VAL A 24 2.57 4.88 12.98
N VAL A 25 3.38 5.58 12.19
CA VAL A 25 2.90 6.30 11.01
C VAL A 25 2.97 5.37 9.79
N PRO A 26 1.87 5.17 9.04
CA PRO A 26 1.87 4.31 7.86
C PRO A 26 2.69 4.95 6.71
N GLY A 27 3.69 4.24 6.21
CA GLY A 27 4.46 4.65 5.04
C GLY A 27 3.81 4.20 3.73
N ILE A 28 3.27 5.14 2.96
CA ILE A 28 2.57 4.88 1.68
C ILE A 28 3.48 5.21 0.49
N MET A 29 3.50 4.33 -0.51
CA MET A 29 4.28 4.51 -1.74
C MET A 29 3.34 4.73 -2.94
N PRO A 30 3.48 5.83 -3.69
CA PRO A 30 2.73 6.05 -4.91
C PRO A 30 3.08 5.04 -6.00
N ILE A 31 2.08 4.59 -6.77
CA ILE A 31 2.27 3.72 -7.93
C ILE A 31 2.41 4.58 -9.19
N ALA A 32 3.64 4.84 -9.64
CA ALA A 32 3.92 5.62 -10.85
C ALA A 32 4.31 4.75 -12.06
N SER A 33 4.77 3.52 -11.83
CA SER A 33 5.23 2.58 -12.86
C SER A 33 5.08 1.14 -12.37
N SER A 34 4.52 0.27 -13.22
CA SER A 34 4.34 -1.16 -12.93
C SER A 34 5.68 -1.88 -12.74
N SER A 35 6.67 -1.58 -13.59
CA SER A 35 7.99 -2.21 -13.57
C SER A 35 8.81 -1.81 -12.34
N GLN A 36 8.76 -0.52 -11.95
CA GLN A 36 9.43 -0.04 -10.74
C GLN A 36 8.79 -0.65 -9.49
N LEU A 37 7.46 -0.72 -9.46
CA LEU A 37 6.73 -1.30 -8.35
C LEU A 37 7.07 -2.78 -8.15
N MET A 38 7.10 -3.58 -9.23
CA MET A 38 7.46 -5.00 -9.16
C MET A 38 8.89 -5.19 -8.62
N ARG A 39 9.88 -4.45 -9.15
CA ARG A 39 11.26 -4.53 -8.67
C ARG A 39 11.42 -4.17 -7.19
N PHE A 40 10.70 -3.14 -6.74
CA PHE A 40 10.79 -2.69 -5.35
C PHE A 40 10.10 -3.67 -4.40
N SER A 41 9.00 -4.30 -4.83
CA SER A 41 8.32 -5.36 -4.09
C SER A 41 9.21 -6.59 -3.94
N ASP A 42 9.88 -7.03 -5.03
CA ASP A 42 10.82 -8.15 -4.99
C ASP A 42 12.00 -7.88 -4.04
N ALA A 43 12.50 -6.64 -3.98
CA ALA A 43 13.63 -6.26 -3.14
C ALA A 43 13.28 -6.09 -1.65
N CYS A 44 12.06 -5.63 -1.34
CA CYS A 44 11.65 -5.33 0.05
C CYS A 44 10.78 -6.42 0.69
N GLY A 45 10.40 -7.47 -0.05
CA GLY A 45 9.47 -8.50 0.42
C GLY A 45 8.05 -7.96 0.69
N ALA A 46 7.74 -6.76 0.20
CA ALA A 46 6.43 -6.15 0.37
C ALA A 46 5.44 -6.85 -0.56
N GLU A 47 4.39 -7.45 0.00
CA GLU A 47 3.37 -8.14 -0.80
C GLU A 47 2.50 -7.12 -1.56
N ILE A 48 2.46 -7.25 -2.89
CA ILE A 48 1.48 -6.56 -3.72
C ILE A 48 0.26 -7.48 -3.86
N PRO A 49 -0.94 -7.04 -3.44
CA PRO A 49 -2.17 -7.79 -3.67
C PRO A 49 -2.31 -8.23 -5.12
N ARG A 50 -2.67 -9.51 -5.31
CA ARG A 50 -2.75 -10.13 -6.65
C ARG A 50 -3.60 -9.32 -7.64
N TRP A 51 -4.71 -8.74 -7.17
CA TRP A 51 -5.62 -7.95 -8.01
C TRP A 51 -4.96 -6.67 -8.54
N ILE A 52 -4.17 -5.97 -7.73
CA ILE A 52 -3.40 -4.78 -8.15
C ILE A 52 -2.40 -5.19 -9.23
N ARG A 53 -1.67 -6.29 -9.00
CA ARG A 53 -0.68 -6.80 -9.95
C ARG A 53 -1.29 -7.15 -11.31
N LEU A 54 -2.40 -7.89 -11.31
CA LEU A 54 -3.08 -8.27 -12.56
C LEU A 54 -3.62 -7.04 -13.30
N ARG A 55 -4.16 -6.06 -12.57
CA ARG A 55 -4.67 -4.83 -13.18
C ARG A 55 -3.53 -4.00 -13.80
N LEU A 56 -2.41 -3.84 -13.10
CA LEU A 56 -1.23 -3.17 -13.64
C LEU A 56 -0.66 -3.87 -14.88
N GLN A 57 -0.60 -5.21 -14.88
CA GLN A 57 -0.17 -5.98 -16.05
C GLN A 57 -1.08 -5.77 -17.27
N SER A 58 -2.38 -5.57 -17.05
CA SER A 58 -3.34 -5.35 -18.15
C SER A 58 -3.17 -4.01 -18.87
N PHE A 59 -2.49 -3.03 -18.26
CA PHE A 59 -2.22 -1.73 -18.87
C PHE A 59 -0.96 -1.69 -19.74
N GLY A 60 -0.08 -2.72 -19.66
CA GLY A 60 1.17 -2.75 -20.43
C GLY A 60 2.04 -1.51 -20.15
N ASP A 61 2.33 -0.75 -21.21
CA ASP A 61 3.14 0.48 -21.18
C ASP A 61 2.31 1.77 -21.11
N ASP A 62 0.99 1.68 -20.94
CA ASP A 62 0.12 2.85 -20.78
C ASP A 62 0.35 3.52 -19.41
N SER A 63 1.34 4.41 -19.38
CA SER A 63 1.73 5.15 -18.18
C SER A 63 0.62 6.06 -17.64
N ALA A 64 -0.32 6.52 -18.49
CA ALA A 64 -1.42 7.36 -18.03
C ALA A 64 -2.42 6.53 -17.23
N SER A 65 -2.82 5.37 -17.77
CA SER A 65 -3.70 4.42 -17.08
C SER A 65 -3.08 3.87 -15.79
N ILE A 66 -1.77 3.56 -15.81
CA ILE A 66 -1.05 3.10 -14.61
C ILE A 66 -1.07 4.17 -13.51
N LYS A 67 -0.80 5.43 -13.83
CA LYS A 67 -0.80 6.52 -12.85
C LYS A 67 -2.20 6.80 -12.32
N ALA A 68 -3.23 6.80 -13.17
CA ALA A 68 -4.60 7.00 -12.75
C ALA A 68 -5.06 5.89 -11.79
N PHE A 69 -4.86 4.63 -12.17
CA PHE A 69 -5.17 3.50 -11.31
C PHE A 69 -4.34 3.52 -10.01
N GLY A 70 -3.06 3.84 -10.10
CA GLY A 70 -2.18 3.97 -8.95
C GLY A 70 -2.64 5.03 -7.96
N LEU A 71 -3.12 6.16 -8.47
CA LEU A 71 -3.71 7.23 -7.67
C LEU A 71 -4.97 6.75 -6.96
N ASP A 72 -5.88 6.07 -7.66
CA ASP A 72 -7.13 5.57 -7.07
C ASP A 72 -6.85 4.59 -5.92
N VAL A 73 -5.95 3.62 -6.14
CA VAL A 73 -5.56 2.63 -5.13
C VAL A 73 -4.95 3.28 -3.89
N VAL A 74 -4.05 4.24 -4.08
CA VAL A 74 -3.36 4.92 -2.98
C VAL A 74 -4.31 5.85 -2.23
N THR A 75 -5.22 6.52 -2.94
CA THR A 75 -6.26 7.36 -2.35
C THR A 75 -7.16 6.54 -1.43
N ASP A 76 -7.71 5.43 -1.93
CA ASP A 76 -8.58 4.54 -1.15
C ASP A 76 -7.86 3.97 0.08
N LEU A 77 -6.59 3.58 -0.07
CA LEU A 77 -5.78 3.13 1.07
C LEU A 77 -5.62 4.22 2.14
N CYS A 78 -5.30 5.44 1.73
CA CYS A 78 -5.18 6.57 2.65
C CYS A 78 -6.51 6.89 3.34
N GLU A 79 -7.63 6.82 2.62
CA GLU A 79 -8.96 7.03 3.19
C GLU A 79 -9.30 5.97 4.25
N GLN A 80 -9.02 4.69 3.98
CA GLN A 80 -9.23 3.61 4.93
C GLN A 80 -8.35 3.76 6.17
N LEU A 81 -7.07 4.11 5.99
CA LEU A 81 -6.15 4.35 7.11
C LEU A 81 -6.62 5.53 7.98
N ARG A 82 -7.02 6.63 7.35
CA ARG A 82 -7.55 7.80 8.05
C ARG A 82 -8.84 7.48 8.80
N ALA A 83 -9.75 6.73 8.17
CA ALA A 83 -11.00 6.29 8.80
C ALA A 83 -10.75 5.37 10.01
N GLY A 84 -9.73 4.52 9.94
CA GLY A 84 -9.29 3.67 11.05
C GLY A 84 -8.42 4.37 12.10
N GLY A 85 -8.20 5.69 11.99
CA GLY A 85 -7.49 6.46 13.00
C GLY A 85 -5.97 6.35 12.94
N ALA A 86 -5.40 5.96 11.79
CA ALA A 86 -3.96 6.02 11.60
C ALA A 86 -3.46 7.48 11.75
N PRO A 87 -2.32 7.71 12.43
CA PRO A 87 -1.77 9.05 12.58
C PRO A 87 -1.10 9.53 11.29
N GLY A 88 -1.37 10.77 10.88
CA GLY A 88 -0.79 11.41 9.68
C GLY A 88 -1.82 12.04 8.77
#